data_AF-A0A4D8Q1B6-F1
#
_entry.id   AF-A0A4D8Q1B6-F1
#
_cell.length_a   1.000
_cell.length_b   1.000
_cell.length_c   1.000
_cell.angle_alpha   90.00
_cell.angle_beta   90.00
_cell.angle_gamma   90.00
#
_symmetry.space_group_name_H-M   'P 1'
#
loop_
_entity.id
_entity.type
_entity.pdbx_description
1 polymer ?
#
loop_
_entity_poly.entity_id
_entity_poly.type
_entity_poly.pdbx_seq_one_letter_code
_entity_poly.pdbx_strand_id
1 'polypeptide(L)'
;MLTIDDCIALSDLTEAEIDAIAEHEHLPEILAVELGCCLAHDAEGIRRIARIIREDIDRARSHGQTVHARQLTVVLDGFVQQHPAL
;
A
#
# COMPACT_ATOMS: atom_id res chain seq x y z
N MET A 1 -13.09 17.00 14.82
CA MET A 1 -12.36 17.40 13.61
C MET A 1 -11.84 16.11 13.01
N LEU A 2 -11.98 15.93 11.70
CA LEU A 2 -11.60 14.69 11.02
C LEU A 2 -10.06 14.64 10.90
N THR A 3 -9.45 13.51 11.25
CA THR A 3 -7.99 13.27 11.20
C THR A 3 -7.60 12.39 10.00
N ILE A 4 -6.29 12.24 9.75
CA ILE A 4 -5.80 11.29 8.75
C ILE A 4 -6.13 9.84 9.15
N ASP A 5 -6.00 9.50 10.44
CA ASP A 5 -6.36 8.19 10.98
C ASP A 5 -7.83 7.85 10.71
N ASP A 6 -8.73 8.85 10.84
CA ASP A 6 -10.14 8.68 10.49
C ASP A 6 -10.32 8.35 9.00
N CYS A 7 -9.54 8.97 8.10
CA CYS A 7 -9.57 8.67 6.66
C CYS A 7 -9.02 7.26 6.36
N ILE A 8 -7.89 6.88 6.97
CA ILE A 8 -7.27 5.57 6.77
C ILE A 8 -8.25 4.48 7.21
N ALA A 9 -8.88 4.63 8.38
CA ALA A 9 -9.85 3.68 8.90
C ALA A 9 -11.09 3.49 8.01
N LEU A 10 -11.37 4.42 7.09
CA LEU A 10 -12.48 4.36 6.13
C LEU A 10 -12.04 3.88 4.73
N SER A 11 -10.75 3.66 4.50
CA SER A 11 -10.20 3.35 3.17
C SER A 11 -10.15 1.86 2.83
N ASP A 12 -10.54 0.98 3.77
CA ASP A 12 -10.34 -0.48 3.72
C ASP A 12 -8.87 -0.93 3.61
N LEU A 13 -7.93 0.00 3.84
CA LEU A 13 -6.50 -0.24 3.84
C LEU A 13 -5.89 0.09 5.20
N THR A 14 -4.77 -0.56 5.50
CA THR A 14 -3.95 -0.28 6.68
C THR A 14 -3.02 0.90 6.42
N GLU A 15 -2.56 1.55 7.49
CA GLU A 15 -1.56 2.63 7.42
C GLU A 15 -0.32 2.22 6.62
N ALA A 16 0.19 1.00 6.83
CA ALA A 16 1.36 0.50 6.11
C ALA A 16 1.13 0.30 4.60
N GLU A 17 -0.11 -0.01 4.19
CA GLU A 17 -0.47 -0.10 2.77
C GLU A 17 -0.60 1.30 2.15
N ILE A 18 -1.16 2.27 2.90
CA ILE A 18 -1.20 3.68 2.51
C ILE A 18 0.21 4.25 2.36
N ASP A 19 1.11 3.96 3.30
CA ASP A 19 2.51 4.37 3.25
C ASP A 19 3.22 3.81 2.01
N ALA A 20 2.97 2.54 1.67
CA ALA A 20 3.54 1.94 0.46
C ALA A 20 3.03 2.62 -0.82
N ILE A 21 1.76 3.01 -0.87
CA ILE A 21 1.20 3.78 -2.00
C ILE A 21 1.83 5.19 -2.05
N ALA A 22 1.93 5.86 -0.91
CA ALA A 22 2.52 7.20 -0.80
C ALA A 22 3.98 7.21 -1.25
N GLU A 23 4.78 6.22 -0.82
CA GLU A 23 6.18 6.06 -1.22
C GLU A 23 6.30 5.89 -2.74
N HIS A 24 5.55 4.97 -3.32
CA HIS A 24 5.65 4.60 -4.72
C HIS A 24 5.20 5.71 -5.68
N GLU A 25 4.04 6.31 -5.39
CA GLU A 25 3.43 7.33 -6.25
C GLU A 25 3.95 8.75 -5.91
N HIS A 26 4.82 8.87 -4.89
CA HIS A 26 5.38 10.12 -4.38
C HIS A 26 4.30 11.14 -3.99
N LEU A 27 3.29 10.66 -3.27
CA LEU A 27 2.14 11.45 -2.85
C LEU A 27 2.24 11.84 -1.37
N PRO A 28 1.71 13.00 -0.98
CA PRO A 28 1.32 13.25 0.39
C PRO A 28 0.35 12.18 0.88
N GLU A 29 0.48 11.78 2.14
CA GLU A 29 -0.29 10.69 2.76
C GLU A 29 -1.81 10.82 2.53
N ILE A 30 -2.39 12.01 2.72
CA ILE A 30 -3.83 12.23 2.49
C ILE A 30 -4.28 11.95 1.05
N LEU A 31 -3.40 12.16 0.05
CA LEU A 31 -3.69 11.83 -1.35
C LEU A 31 -3.49 10.34 -1.63
N ALA A 32 -2.55 9.69 -0.93
CA ALA A 32 -2.39 8.24 -0.98
C ALA A 32 -3.61 7.51 -0.39
N VAL A 33 -4.22 8.04 0.69
CA VAL A 33 -5.47 7.52 1.24
C VAL A 33 -6.60 7.57 0.22
N GLU A 34 -6.80 8.71 -0.43
CA GLU A 34 -7.85 8.87 -1.45
C GLU A 34 -7.64 7.90 -2.63
N LEU A 35 -6.40 7.82 -3.14
CA LEU A 35 -6.04 6.90 -4.22
C LEU A 35 -6.25 5.44 -3.79
N GLY A 36 -5.75 5.07 -2.62
CA GLY A 36 -5.87 3.73 -2.06
C GLY A 36 -7.33 3.31 -1.89
N CYS A 37 -8.16 4.18 -1.31
CA CYS A 37 -9.60 3.97 -1.17
C CYS A 37 -10.26 3.69 -2.53
N CYS A 38 -9.98 4.53 -3.54
CA CYS A 38 -10.50 4.33 -4.89
C CYS A 38 -10.05 2.99 -5.51
N LEU A 39 -8.82 2.54 -5.26
CA LEU A 39 -8.28 1.29 -5.80
C LEU A 39 -8.80 0.05 -5.04
N ALA A 40 -9.03 0.14 -3.74
CA ALA A 40 -9.48 -0.97 -2.90
C ALA A 40 -10.89 -1.47 -3.28
N HIS A 41 -11.71 -0.62 -3.90
CA HIS A 41 -13.07 -0.96 -4.32
C HIS A 41 -13.19 -1.48 -5.76
N ASP A 42 -12.07 -1.74 -6.44
CA ASP A 42 -12.03 -2.31 -7.78
C ASP A 42 -11.03 -3.48 -7.89
N ALA A 43 -11.38 -4.53 -8.64
CA ALA A 43 -10.55 -5.73 -8.73
C ALA A 43 -9.24 -5.52 -9.50
N GLU A 44 -9.18 -4.58 -10.46
CA GLU A 44 -7.92 -4.14 -11.07
C GLU A 44 -7.15 -3.22 -10.10
N GLY A 45 -7.86 -2.42 -9.32
CA GLY A 45 -7.27 -1.56 -8.29
C GLY A 45 -6.55 -2.34 -7.18
N ILE A 46 -7.16 -3.40 -6.65
CA ILE A 46 -6.52 -4.31 -5.68
C ILE A 46 -5.23 -4.92 -6.29
N ARG A 47 -5.30 -5.37 -7.56
CA ARG A 47 -4.11 -5.86 -8.28
C ARG A 47 -3.03 -4.79 -8.46
N ARG A 48 -3.44 -3.53 -8.67
CA ARG A 48 -2.52 -2.40 -8.75
C ARG A 48 -1.81 -2.17 -7.42
N ILE A 49 -2.51 -2.19 -6.29
CA ILE A 49 -1.90 -2.02 -4.96
C ILE A 49 -0.87 -3.13 -4.70
N ALA A 50 -1.22 -4.40 -4.95
CA ALA A 50 -0.27 -5.51 -4.81
C ALA A 50 0.96 -5.34 -5.72
N ARG A 51 0.79 -4.81 -6.93
CA ARG A 51 1.90 -4.52 -7.84
C ARG A 51 2.79 -3.39 -7.33
N ILE A 52 2.22 -2.31 -6.81
CA ILE A 52 2.96 -1.18 -6.20
C ILE A 52 3.92 -1.73 -5.13
N ILE A 53 3.39 -2.51 -4.18
CA ILE A 53 4.21 -3.03 -3.07
C ILE A 53 5.29 -3.98 -3.60
N ARG A 54 4.99 -4.80 -4.61
CA ARG A 54 5.95 -5.73 -5.22
C ARG A 54 7.08 -5.01 -5.95
N GLU A 55 6.76 -3.98 -6.73
CA GLU A 55 7.74 -3.16 -7.44
C GLU A 55 8.68 -2.46 -6.45
N ASP A 56 8.16 -2.03 -5.30
CA ASP A 56 8.95 -1.40 -4.24
C ASP A 56 9.86 -2.39 -3.51
N ILE A 57 9.40 -3.63 -3.28
CA ILE A 57 10.25 -4.72 -2.77
C ILE A 57 11.43 -4.96 -3.73
N ASP A 58 11.16 -5.03 -5.03
CA ASP A 58 12.19 -5.28 -6.03
C ASP A 58 13.17 -4.11 -6.15
N ARG A 59 12.66 -2.87 -6.11
CA ARG A 59 13.48 -1.65 -6.03
C ARG A 59 14.37 -1.69 -4.80
N ALA A 60 13.81 -1.88 -3.62
CA ALA A 60 14.55 -1.93 -2.35
C ALA A 60 15.64 -3.02 -2.37
N ARG A 61 15.34 -4.22 -2.90
CA ARG A 61 16.33 -5.30 -3.07
C ARG A 61 17.46 -4.90 -4.01
N SER A 62 17.15 -4.30 -5.15
CA SER A 62 18.16 -3.87 -6.14
C SER A 62 19.13 -2.81 -5.58
N HIS A 63 18.66 -1.99 -4.65
CA HIS A 63 19.45 -0.96 -3.95
C HIS A 63 20.11 -1.45 -2.66
N GLY A 64 19.98 -2.74 -2.30
CA GLY A 64 20.55 -3.30 -1.07
C GLY A 64 19.83 -2.89 0.22
N GLN A 65 18.63 -2.32 0.13
CA GLN A 65 17.79 -1.89 1.25
C GLN A 65 17.02 -3.08 1.84
N THR A 66 17.75 -4.06 2.39
CA THR A 66 17.20 -5.35 2.82
C THR A 66 16.16 -5.25 3.93
N VAL A 67 16.30 -4.29 4.84
CA VAL A 67 15.33 -4.03 5.92
C VAL A 67 14.01 -3.51 5.34
N HIS A 68 14.07 -2.52 4.45
CA HIS A 68 12.91 -1.93 3.79
C HIS A 68 12.15 -2.97 2.96
N ALA A 69 12.88 -3.75 2.15
CA ALA A 69 12.30 -4.84 1.38
C ALA A 69 11.55 -5.86 2.26
N ARG A 70 12.07 -6.14 3.46
CA ARG A 70 11.40 -7.04 4.42
C ARG A 70 10.15 -6.42 5.03
N GLN A 71 10.18 -5.12 5.34
CA GLN A 71 9.00 -4.40 5.83
C GLN A 71 7.87 -4.45 4.78
N LEU A 72 8.18 -4.09 3.53
CA LEU A 72 7.22 -4.15 2.43
C LEU A 72 6.73 -5.58 2.14
N THR A 73 7.55 -6.61 2.35
CA THR A 73 7.11 -8.01 2.23
C THR A 73 6.02 -8.34 3.25
N VAL A 74 6.16 -7.87 4.50
CA VAL A 74 5.12 -8.06 5.54
C VAL A 74 3.82 -7.36 5.16
N VAL A 75 3.93 -6.15 4.58
CA VAL A 75 2.76 -5.41 4.08
C VAL A 75 2.07 -6.19 2.97
N LEU A 76 2.82 -6.68 1.97
CA LEU A 76 2.26 -7.48 0.87
C LEU A 76 1.59 -8.77 1.37
N ASP A 77 2.22 -9.47 2.32
CA ASP A 77 1.66 -10.70 2.89
C ASP A 77 0.34 -10.43 3.62
N GLY A 78 0.24 -9.32 4.36
CA GLY A 78 -1.01 -8.87 4.99
C GLY A 78 -2.09 -8.56 3.96
N PHE A 79 -1.75 -7.77 2.95
CA PHE A 79 -2.65 -7.38 1.87
C PHE A 79 -3.21 -8.61 1.13
N VAL A 80 -2.35 -9.58 0.76
CA VAL A 80 -2.80 -10.81 0.07
C VAL A 80 -3.70 -11.67 0.96
N GLN A 81 -3.47 -11.72 2.27
CA GLN A 81 -4.37 -12.44 3.19
C GLN A 81 -5.77 -11.80 3.25
N GLN A 82 -5.86 -10.48 3.17
CA GLN A 82 -7.13 -9.75 3.14
C GLN A 82 -7.82 -9.85 1.77
N HIS A 83 -7.09 -10.17 0.70
CA HIS A 83 -7.59 -10.29 -0.67
C HIS A 83 -7.25 -11.67 -1.32
N PRO A 84 -7.90 -12.78 -0.90
CA PRO A 84 -7.55 -14.14 -1.36
C PRO A 84 -7.76 -14.43 -2.85
N ALA A 85 -8.39 -13.51 -3.59
CA ALA A 85 -8.63 -13.64 -5.03
C ALA A 85 -7.46 -13.11 -5.89
N LEU A 86 -6.41 -12.56 -5.25
CA LEU A 86 -5.16 -12.12 -5.89
C LEU A 86 -4.22 -13.26 -6.32
#